data_AF-A0A2V2X2M2-F1
#
_entry.id   AF-A0A2V2X2M2-F1
#
_cell.length_a   1.000
_cell.length_b   1.000
_cell.length_c   1.000
_cell.angle_alpha   90.00
_cell.angle_beta   90.00
_cell.angle_gamma   90.00
#
_symmetry.space_group_name_H-M   'P 1'
#
loop_
_entity.id
_entity.type
_entity.pdbx_description
1 polymer ?
#
loop_
_entity_poly.entity_id
_entity_poly.type
_entity_poly.pdbx_seq_one_letter_code
_entity_poly.pdbx_strand_id
1 'polypeptide(L)'
;MPGGVYTSAEVAKHAVKKDGWLIINNDVYNVSKFYDDHPGGRDVLLNLIGADATDAFEAVQHSDAAKRLLAGLKIGTLAQADAKKYMRLNDVKERQRKATEKTACWLVIANKVYDLTSFTELHPGGREVLLCEAGTDATLAHEKIGHSEQAKEMMKSYVVAELHPDDRRSTTSTAKESLEKNSNSVYTRAKDTSVRDFVLAQIQLMVFLSLGIVAVGFALIYV
;
A
#
# COMPACT_ATOMS: atom_id res chain seq x y z
N MET A 1 26.36 18.12 9.75
CA MET A 1 26.74 17.33 10.94
C MET A 1 26.31 15.89 10.71
N PRO A 2 27.09 14.86 11.11
CA PRO A 2 26.55 13.52 11.20
C PRO A 2 25.40 13.53 12.22
N GLY A 3 24.21 13.08 11.80
CA GLY A 3 23.04 13.05 12.66
C GLY A 3 23.17 11.99 13.76
N GLY A 4 22.44 12.17 14.87
CA GLY A 4 22.38 11.15 15.91
C GLY A 4 21.69 9.87 15.43
N VAL A 5 21.94 8.76 16.14
CA VAL A 5 21.17 7.52 15.98
C VAL A 5 20.37 7.31 17.26
N TYR A 6 19.06 7.17 17.15
CA TYR A 6 18.14 7.11 18.28
C TYR A 6 17.28 5.85 18.21
N THR A 7 16.86 5.30 19.35
CA THR A 7 15.82 4.25 19.38
C THR A 7 14.44 4.88 19.47
N SER A 8 13.40 4.13 19.08
CA SER A 8 11.99 4.46 19.30
C SER A 8 11.70 4.76 20.77
N ALA A 9 12.28 3.96 21.67
CA ALA A 9 12.19 4.15 23.12
C ALA A 9 12.91 5.42 23.63
N GLU A 10 13.91 5.94 22.91
CA GLU A 10 14.50 7.24 23.20
C GLU A 10 13.58 8.36 22.73
N VAL A 11 13.11 8.31 21.48
CA VAL A 11 12.16 9.29 20.91
C VAL A 11 10.92 9.44 21.81
N ALA A 12 10.39 8.33 22.34
CA ALA A 12 9.24 8.32 23.25
C ALA A 12 9.42 9.11 24.56
N LYS A 13 10.65 9.43 24.98
CA LYS A 13 10.93 10.32 26.12
C LYS A 13 10.69 11.78 25.77
N HIS A 14 10.88 12.14 24.50
CA HIS A 14 10.70 13.48 23.94
C HIS A 14 9.25 13.67 23.48
N ALA A 15 8.31 13.46 24.41
CA ALA A 15 6.86 13.53 24.21
C ALA A 15 6.24 14.75 24.93
N VAL A 16 7.01 15.83 25.14
CA VAL A 16 6.55 17.02 25.88
C VAL A 16 6.64 18.30 25.04
N LYS A 17 5.73 19.26 25.25
CA LYS A 17 5.65 20.51 24.45
C LYS A 17 6.94 21.35 24.38
N LYS A 18 7.90 21.18 25.29
CA LYS A 18 9.19 21.90 25.27
C LYS A 18 10.34 21.07 24.68
N ASP A 19 10.13 19.78 24.48
CA ASP A 19 11.10 18.80 24.01
C ASP A 19 10.32 17.66 23.34
N GLY A 20 9.92 17.93 22.10
CA GLY A 20 9.00 17.12 21.32
C GLY A 20 9.64 16.66 20.03
N TRP A 21 9.80 15.35 19.87
CA TRP A 21 10.42 14.74 18.70
C TRP A 21 9.41 13.89 17.93
N LEU A 22 9.67 13.69 16.64
CA LEU A 22 8.86 12.84 15.75
C LEU A 22 9.77 11.91 14.96
N ILE A 23 9.29 10.70 14.69
CA ILE A 23 9.84 9.85 13.63
C ILE A 23 8.98 10.04 12.38
N ILE A 24 9.62 10.30 11.24
CA ILE A 24 8.99 10.28 9.91
C ILE A 24 9.96 9.56 8.98
N ASN A 25 9.52 8.50 8.31
CA ASN A 25 10.30 7.79 7.28
C ASN A 25 11.68 7.28 7.79
N ASN A 26 11.72 6.76 9.03
CA ASN A 26 12.93 6.38 9.79
C ASN A 26 13.91 7.53 10.15
N ASP A 27 13.59 8.78 9.81
CA ASP A 27 14.34 9.96 10.24
C ASP A 27 13.73 10.53 11.53
N VAL A 28 14.58 11.14 12.37
CA VAL A 28 14.17 11.71 13.67
C VAL A 28 14.29 13.23 13.61
N TYR A 29 13.22 13.92 14.00
CA TYR A 29 13.05 15.36 13.90
C TYR A 29 12.72 15.97 15.25
N ASN A 30 13.29 17.15 15.55
CA ASN A 30 12.93 17.93 16.73
C ASN A 30 12.00 19.08 16.33
N VAL A 31 10.74 19.01 16.75
CA VAL A 31 9.70 20.01 16.42
C VAL A 31 9.44 21.01 17.55
N SER A 32 10.25 21.00 18.61
CA SER A 32 10.02 21.75 19.86
C SER A 32 9.85 23.27 19.67
N LYS A 33 10.39 23.82 18.57
CA LYS A 33 10.32 25.24 18.21
C LYS A 33 9.40 25.53 17.01
N PHE A 34 8.78 24.52 16.41
CA PHE A 34 8.04 24.63 15.15
C PHE A 34 6.51 24.58 15.33
N TYR A 35 5.99 24.28 16.52
CA TYR A 35 4.56 24.13 16.77
C TYR A 35 3.68 25.29 16.30
N ASP A 36 4.12 26.52 16.56
CA ASP A 36 3.37 27.74 16.26
C ASP A 36 3.57 28.21 14.80
N ASP A 37 4.62 27.71 14.14
CA ASP A 37 4.93 27.94 12.71
C ASP A 37 4.28 26.89 11.79
N HIS A 38 3.73 25.80 12.34
CA HIS A 38 3.14 24.71 11.57
C HIS A 38 1.79 25.10 10.94
N PRO A 39 1.67 25.15 9.59
CA PRO A 39 0.43 25.61 8.94
C PRO A 39 -0.77 24.69 9.16
N GLY A 40 -0.54 23.40 9.47
CA GLY A 40 -1.61 22.46 9.85
C GLY A 40 -2.10 22.62 11.30
N GLY A 41 -1.60 23.61 12.05
CA GLY A 41 -1.96 23.88 13.43
C GLY A 41 -1.09 23.13 14.44
N ARG A 42 -0.94 23.72 15.63
CA ARG A 42 -0.03 23.24 16.67
C ARG A 42 -0.41 21.86 17.23
N ASP A 43 -1.71 21.59 17.34
CA ASP A 43 -2.23 20.45 18.10
C ASP A 43 -2.00 19.13 17.35
N VAL A 44 -1.95 19.16 16.03
CA VAL A 44 -1.59 18.01 15.18
C VAL A 44 -0.21 17.48 15.55
N LEU A 45 0.77 18.37 15.75
CA LEU A 45 2.12 17.96 16.17
C LEU A 45 2.14 17.54 17.65
N LEU A 46 1.46 18.26 18.54
CA LEU A 46 1.42 17.93 19.97
C LEU A 46 0.80 16.57 20.27
N ASN A 47 -0.11 16.08 19.43
CA ASN A 47 -0.72 14.75 19.56
C ASN A 47 0.17 13.61 19.01
N LEU A 48 1.27 13.92 18.32
CA LEU A 48 2.13 12.95 17.64
C LEU A 48 3.56 12.87 18.20
N ILE A 49 3.98 13.83 19.05
CA ILE A 49 5.33 13.82 19.64
C ILE A 49 5.59 12.58 20.50
N GLY A 50 6.82 12.08 20.42
CA GLY A 50 7.23 10.82 21.02
C GLY A 50 6.93 9.57 20.19
N ALA A 51 6.35 9.71 18.99
CA ALA A 51 5.90 8.58 18.17
C ALA A 51 6.35 8.66 16.69
N ASP A 52 6.07 7.58 15.96
CA ASP A 52 6.12 7.56 14.50
C ASP A 52 4.88 8.23 13.91
N ALA A 53 5.12 9.38 13.28
CA ALA A 53 4.15 10.23 12.63
C ALA A 53 4.14 10.06 11.10
N THR A 54 4.87 9.07 10.55
CA THR A 54 4.99 8.80 9.10
C THR A 54 3.63 8.80 8.40
N ASP A 55 2.68 7.99 8.87
CA ASP A 55 1.41 7.81 8.18
C ASP A 55 0.53 9.08 8.25
N ALA A 56 0.62 9.84 9.35
CA ALA A 56 -0.04 11.14 9.47
C ALA A 56 0.60 12.22 8.57
N PHE A 57 1.93 12.20 8.44
CA PHE A 57 2.67 13.14 7.59
C PHE A 57 2.39 12.89 6.10
N GLU A 58 2.38 11.63 5.67
CA GLU A 58 2.12 11.25 4.28
C GLU A 58 0.64 11.42 3.91
N ALA A 59 -0.32 11.19 4.84
CA ALA A 59 -1.75 11.41 4.58
C ALA A 59 -2.10 12.86 4.20
N VAL A 60 -1.35 13.83 4.72
CA VAL A 60 -1.55 15.27 4.45
C VAL A 60 -0.93 15.72 3.10
N GLN A 61 -0.04 14.92 2.50
CA GLN A 61 0.64 15.22 1.23
C GLN A 61 1.34 16.60 1.22
N HIS A 62 2.21 16.81 2.21
CA HIS A 62 3.00 18.02 2.39
C HIS A 62 3.77 18.46 1.11
N SER A 63 3.76 19.76 0.82
CA SER A 63 4.45 20.34 -0.34
C SER A 63 5.97 20.23 -0.23
N ASP A 64 6.69 20.33 -1.36
CA ASP A 64 8.16 20.31 -1.39
C ASP A 64 8.79 21.42 -0.53
N ALA A 65 8.11 22.55 -0.37
CA ALA A 65 8.54 23.60 0.55
C ALA A 65 8.46 23.14 2.01
N ALA A 66 7.38 22.49 2.41
CA ALA A 66 7.23 21.90 3.75
C ALA A 66 8.23 20.75 3.97
N LYS A 67 8.46 19.89 2.97
CA LYS A 67 9.50 18.84 3.03
C LYS A 67 10.91 19.42 3.18
N ARG A 68 11.22 20.56 2.55
CA ARG A 68 12.49 21.30 2.77
C ARG A 68 12.60 21.89 4.18
N LEU A 69 11.51 22.41 4.76
CA LEU A 69 11.50 22.86 6.16
C LEU A 69 11.74 21.69 7.12
N LEU A 70 11.06 20.56 6.90
CA LEU A 70 11.23 19.33 7.68
C LEU A 70 12.70 18.86 7.69
N ALA A 71 13.39 18.90 6.55
CA ALA A 71 14.81 18.55 6.47
C ALA A 71 15.71 19.40 7.39
N GLY A 72 15.33 20.66 7.67
CA GLY A 72 16.01 21.53 8.63
C GLY A 72 15.75 21.20 10.10
N LEU A 73 14.69 20.44 10.40
CA LEU A 73 14.35 19.96 11.76
C LEU A 73 14.97 18.60 12.09
N LYS A 74 15.64 17.96 11.12
CA LYS A 74 16.24 16.62 11.28
C LYS A 74 17.41 16.66 12.25
N ILE A 75 17.33 15.85 13.31
CA ILE A 75 18.41 15.66 14.29
C ILE A 75 19.15 14.34 14.11
N GLY A 76 18.56 13.37 13.42
CA GLY A 76 19.18 12.06 13.23
C GLY A 76 18.32 11.04 12.49
N THR A 77 18.63 9.77 12.71
CA THR A 77 17.95 8.60 12.15
C THR A 77 17.60 7.60 13.24
N LEU A 78 16.60 6.77 12.98
CA LEU A 78 16.22 5.68 13.87
C LEU A 78 17.25 4.55 13.81
N ALA A 79 17.43 3.83 14.92
CA ALA A 79 18.30 2.66 15.00
C ALA A 79 17.76 1.53 14.11
N GLN A 80 18.66 0.76 13.48
CA GLN A 80 18.28 -0.25 12.49
C GLN A 80 17.30 -1.31 13.02
N ALA A 81 17.38 -1.64 14.32
CA ALA A 81 16.46 -2.59 14.97
C ALA A 81 15.00 -2.11 15.05
N ASP A 82 14.82 -0.78 15.06
CA ASP A 82 13.52 -0.12 15.20
C ASP A 82 13.02 0.45 13.85
N ALA A 83 13.88 0.49 12.84
CA ALA A 83 13.61 1.06 11.53
C ALA A 83 12.65 0.20 10.69
N LYS A 84 11.62 0.82 10.12
CA LYS A 84 10.75 0.20 9.12
C LYS A 84 11.55 -0.22 7.89
N LYS A 85 11.36 -1.46 7.45
CA LYS A 85 11.96 -1.97 6.22
C LYS A 85 11.17 -1.46 5.01
N TYR A 86 11.73 -0.47 4.31
CA TYR A 86 11.18 0.04 3.05
C TYR A 86 11.78 -0.67 1.83
N MET A 87 11.02 -0.70 0.73
CA MET A 87 11.49 -1.13 -0.59
C MET A 87 10.91 -0.21 -1.68
N ARG A 88 11.65 0.07 -2.76
CA ARG A 88 11.16 0.90 -3.87
C ARG A 88 10.28 0.09 -4.82
N LEU A 89 9.32 0.73 -5.47
CA LEU A 89 8.51 0.14 -6.54
C LEU A 89 9.37 -0.32 -7.72
N ASN A 90 10.49 0.36 -7.97
CA ASN A 90 11.47 -0.08 -8.96
C ASN A 90 12.15 -1.40 -8.57
N ASP A 91 12.39 -1.65 -7.28
CA ASP A 91 12.93 -2.92 -6.81
C ASP A 91 11.88 -4.05 -6.93
N VAL A 92 10.59 -3.75 -6.70
CA VAL A 92 9.48 -4.69 -6.93
C VAL A 92 9.47 -5.13 -8.40
N LYS A 93 9.51 -4.15 -9.33
CA LYS A 93 9.58 -4.39 -10.78
C LYS A 93 10.83 -5.16 -11.19
N GLU A 94 11.97 -4.82 -10.61
CA GLU A 94 13.25 -5.47 -10.89
C GLU A 94 13.24 -6.93 -10.44
N ARG A 95 12.72 -7.22 -9.24
CA ARG A 95 12.52 -8.58 -8.72
C ARG A 95 11.59 -9.38 -9.63
N GLN A 96 10.43 -8.82 -9.98
CA GLN A 96 9.49 -9.48 -10.86
C GLN A 96 10.08 -9.78 -12.25
N ARG A 97 10.79 -8.82 -12.86
CA ARG A 97 11.42 -9.01 -14.19
C ARG A 97 12.55 -10.05 -14.17
N LYS A 98 13.28 -10.16 -13.06
CA LYS A 98 14.37 -11.14 -12.88
C LYS A 98 13.87 -12.53 -12.50
N ALA A 99 12.61 -12.70 -12.15
CA ALA A 99 12.10 -13.98 -11.71
C ALA A 99 12.08 -15.00 -12.86
N THR A 100 12.72 -16.14 -12.64
CA THR A 100 12.78 -17.27 -13.58
C THR A 100 11.61 -18.24 -13.40
N GLU A 101 10.94 -18.18 -12.25
CA GLU A 101 9.78 -19.02 -11.92
C GLU A 101 8.49 -18.40 -12.46
N LYS A 102 7.65 -19.21 -13.14
CA LYS A 102 6.35 -18.77 -13.67
C LYS A 102 5.34 -18.37 -12.59
N THR A 103 5.62 -18.75 -11.33
CA THR A 103 4.82 -18.50 -10.12
C THR A 103 5.28 -17.28 -9.35
N ALA A 104 6.42 -16.67 -9.67
CA ALA A 104 6.90 -15.51 -8.93
C ALA A 104 5.93 -14.33 -9.07
N CYS A 105 5.50 -13.78 -7.93
CA CYS A 105 4.51 -12.71 -7.89
C CYS A 105 4.85 -11.70 -6.78
N TRP A 106 5.51 -10.61 -7.17
CA TRP A 106 5.83 -9.48 -6.29
C TRP A 106 4.95 -8.30 -6.64
N LEU A 107 4.15 -7.79 -5.70
CA LEU A 107 3.24 -6.67 -5.96
C LEU A 107 3.05 -5.79 -4.71
N VAL A 108 2.47 -4.61 -4.90
CA VAL A 108 2.14 -3.68 -3.80
C VAL A 108 0.63 -3.60 -3.61
N ILE A 109 0.16 -3.70 -2.37
CA ILE A 109 -1.24 -3.42 -1.98
C ILE A 109 -1.23 -2.56 -0.72
N ALA A 110 -1.95 -1.43 -0.73
CA ALA A 110 -2.10 -0.50 0.40
C ALA A 110 -0.75 -0.12 1.05
N ASN A 111 0.20 0.32 0.23
CA ASN A 111 1.58 0.66 0.62
C ASN A 111 2.40 -0.48 1.27
N LYS A 112 1.98 -1.74 1.17
CA LYS A 112 2.74 -2.92 1.60
C LYS A 112 3.21 -3.73 0.40
N VAL A 113 4.44 -4.19 0.45
CA VAL A 113 5.06 -5.05 -0.56
C VAL A 113 4.83 -6.51 -0.18
N TYR A 114 4.25 -7.28 -1.08
CA TYR A 114 3.99 -8.71 -0.89
C TYR A 114 4.86 -9.55 -1.81
N ASP A 115 5.32 -10.69 -1.31
CA ASP A 115 5.80 -11.82 -2.11
C ASP A 115 4.76 -12.94 -2.03
N LEU A 116 3.98 -13.06 -3.09
CA LEU A 116 2.90 -14.05 -3.24
C LEU A 116 3.36 -15.30 -4.01
N THR A 117 4.67 -15.49 -4.21
CA THR A 117 5.22 -16.59 -5.03
C THR A 117 4.78 -17.98 -4.55
N SER A 118 4.61 -18.18 -3.24
CA SER A 118 4.08 -19.41 -2.64
C SER A 118 2.55 -19.49 -2.59
N PHE A 119 1.84 -18.41 -2.93
CA PHE A 119 0.38 -18.31 -2.89
C PHE A 119 -0.28 -18.30 -4.27
N THR A 120 0.45 -18.08 -5.37
CA THR A 120 -0.15 -17.92 -6.71
C THR A 120 -1.06 -19.08 -7.11
N GLU A 121 -0.64 -20.33 -6.89
CA GLU A 121 -1.42 -21.54 -7.21
C GLU A 121 -2.55 -21.83 -6.19
N LEU A 122 -2.56 -21.13 -5.05
CA LEU A 122 -3.58 -21.25 -4.00
C LEU A 122 -4.66 -20.16 -4.08
N HIS A 123 -4.48 -19.17 -4.97
CA HIS A 123 -5.41 -18.05 -5.09
C HIS A 123 -6.75 -18.50 -5.72
N PRO A 124 -7.90 -18.33 -5.04
CA PRO A 124 -9.20 -18.79 -5.55
C PRO A 124 -9.64 -18.14 -6.87
N GLY A 125 -9.13 -16.95 -7.20
CA GLY A 125 -9.34 -16.29 -8.50
C GLY A 125 -8.42 -16.77 -9.62
N GLY A 126 -7.61 -17.81 -9.39
CA GLY A 126 -6.53 -18.25 -10.27
C GLY A 126 -5.24 -17.43 -10.12
N ARG A 127 -4.11 -17.96 -10.56
CA ARG A 127 -2.83 -17.23 -10.52
C ARG A 127 -2.79 -16.09 -11.52
N GLU A 128 -3.50 -16.23 -12.64
CA GLU A 128 -3.42 -15.34 -13.79
C GLU A 128 -3.78 -13.89 -13.41
N VAL A 129 -4.78 -13.70 -12.54
CA VAL A 129 -5.17 -12.36 -12.07
C VAL A 129 -4.13 -11.71 -11.15
N LEU A 130 -3.32 -12.49 -10.43
CA LEU A 130 -2.18 -11.98 -9.66
C LEU A 130 -0.99 -11.65 -10.55
N LEU A 131 -0.71 -12.51 -11.54
CA LEU A 131 0.38 -12.32 -12.50
C LEU A 131 0.17 -11.11 -13.44
N CYS A 132 -1.08 -10.74 -13.73
CA CYS A 132 -1.41 -9.51 -14.44
C CYS A 132 -0.99 -8.22 -13.71
N GLU A 133 -0.99 -8.23 -12.37
CA GLU A 133 -0.59 -7.11 -11.51
C GLU A 133 0.79 -7.32 -10.85
N ALA A 134 1.55 -8.32 -11.32
CA ALA A 134 2.87 -8.57 -10.80
C ALA A 134 3.87 -7.48 -11.26
N GLY A 135 4.61 -6.91 -10.32
CA GLY A 135 5.49 -5.77 -10.52
C GLY A 135 4.78 -4.40 -10.43
N THR A 136 3.47 -4.35 -10.16
CA THR A 136 2.69 -3.10 -10.10
C THR A 136 2.26 -2.74 -8.68
N ASP A 137 1.61 -1.57 -8.56
CA ASP A 137 0.76 -1.27 -7.42
C ASP A 137 -0.67 -1.75 -7.74
N ALA A 138 -1.02 -2.90 -7.16
CA ALA A 138 -2.26 -3.62 -7.36
C ALA A 138 -3.38 -3.13 -6.43
N THR A 139 -3.17 -2.07 -5.62
CA THR A 139 -4.12 -1.61 -4.59
C THR A 139 -5.53 -1.41 -5.16
N LEU A 140 -5.66 -0.70 -6.28
CA LEU A 140 -6.95 -0.43 -6.91
C LEU A 140 -7.64 -1.71 -7.43
N ALA A 141 -6.88 -2.67 -7.96
CA ALA A 141 -7.41 -3.95 -8.42
C ALA A 141 -7.91 -4.79 -7.23
N HIS A 142 -7.12 -4.85 -6.15
CA HIS A 142 -7.45 -5.57 -4.92
C HIS A 142 -8.70 -5.01 -4.22
N GLU A 143 -8.79 -3.69 -4.09
CA GLU A 143 -9.95 -3.00 -3.47
C GLU A 143 -11.22 -3.15 -4.31
N LYS A 144 -11.13 -3.05 -5.64
CA LYS A 144 -12.28 -3.16 -6.54
C LYS A 144 -12.91 -4.55 -6.57
N ILE A 145 -12.10 -5.61 -6.44
CA ILE A 145 -12.60 -6.99 -6.37
C ILE A 145 -13.23 -7.25 -5.00
N GLY A 146 -12.61 -6.73 -3.94
CA GLY A 146 -13.02 -6.97 -2.56
C GLY A 146 -12.55 -8.34 -2.05
N HIS A 147 -12.14 -8.37 -0.78
CA HIS A 147 -11.64 -9.58 -0.11
C HIS A 147 -12.20 -9.64 1.31
N SER A 148 -12.46 -10.84 1.83
CA SER A 148 -12.93 -11.02 3.20
C SER A 148 -11.86 -10.62 4.23
N GLU A 149 -12.27 -10.28 5.45
CA GLU A 149 -11.33 -9.93 6.52
C GLU A 149 -10.37 -11.09 6.84
N GLN A 150 -10.82 -12.35 6.72
CA GLN A 150 -9.97 -13.52 6.88
C GLN A 150 -8.89 -13.61 5.79
N ALA A 151 -9.22 -13.24 4.54
CA ALA A 151 -8.23 -13.18 3.46
C ALA A 151 -7.22 -12.04 3.69
N LYS A 152 -7.67 -10.86 4.13
CA LYS A 152 -6.80 -9.74 4.51
C LYS A 152 -5.89 -10.07 5.69
N GLU A 153 -6.36 -10.86 6.65
CA GLU A 153 -5.55 -11.35 7.76
C GLU A 153 -4.46 -12.31 7.24
N MET A 154 -4.83 -13.27 6.39
CA MET A 154 -3.90 -14.20 5.75
C MET A 154 -2.83 -13.47 4.94
N MET A 155 -3.17 -12.41 4.22
CA MET A 155 -2.20 -11.62 3.44
C MET A 155 -1.03 -11.07 4.28
N LYS A 156 -1.24 -10.80 5.58
CA LYS A 156 -0.19 -10.23 6.44
C LYS A 156 1.06 -11.11 6.53
N SER A 157 0.94 -12.44 6.38
CA SER A 157 2.09 -13.36 6.41
C SER A 157 3.00 -13.26 5.18
N TYR A 158 2.52 -12.66 4.08
CA TYR A 158 3.26 -12.48 2.82
C TYR A 158 3.91 -11.09 2.67
N VAL A 159 3.78 -10.22 3.68
CA VAL A 159 4.38 -8.87 3.66
C VAL A 159 5.89 -8.94 3.84
N VAL A 160 6.64 -8.41 2.87
CA VAL A 160 8.12 -8.42 2.88
C VAL A 160 8.70 -7.07 3.33
N ALA A 161 7.99 -5.98 3.07
CA ALA A 161 8.41 -4.60 3.36
C ALA A 161 7.20 -3.64 3.27
N GLU A 162 7.37 -2.41 3.75
CA GLU A 162 6.51 -1.29 3.32
C GLU A 162 7.04 -0.69 2.00
N LEU A 163 6.14 -0.14 1.18
CA LEU A 163 6.52 0.70 0.05
C LEU A 163 7.19 1.97 0.55
N HIS A 164 8.31 2.34 -0.06
CA HIS A 164 9.02 3.57 0.26
C HIS A 164 8.10 4.81 0.09
N PRO A 165 8.07 5.75 1.07
CA PRO A 165 7.24 6.95 1.06
C PRO A 165 7.18 7.72 -0.28
N ASP A 166 8.32 8.10 -0.85
CA ASP A 166 8.39 8.75 -2.18
C ASP A 166 7.65 8.03 -3.33
N ASP A 167 7.53 6.70 -3.24
CA ASP A 167 6.91 5.87 -4.27
C ASP A 167 5.40 5.68 -4.00
N ARG A 168 4.90 6.03 -2.79
CA ARG A 168 3.49 6.07 -2.41
C ARG A 168 2.80 7.25 -3.12
N ARG A 169 2.51 7.07 -4.40
CA ARG A 169 1.94 8.15 -5.23
C ARG A 169 0.64 8.69 -4.63
N SER A 170 0.49 10.00 -4.69
CA SER A 170 -0.81 10.67 -4.47
C SER A 170 -1.88 9.94 -5.31
N THR A 171 -2.89 9.41 -4.60
CA THR A 171 -4.02 8.68 -5.18
C THR A 171 -4.80 9.52 -6.19
N THR A 172 -4.68 10.85 -6.12
CA THR A 172 -5.23 11.83 -7.07
C THR A 172 -4.46 11.97 -8.38
N SER A 173 -3.12 11.87 -8.39
CA SER A 173 -2.32 12.12 -9.60
C SER A 173 -2.44 10.97 -10.61
N THR A 174 -2.26 9.73 -10.14
CA THR A 174 -2.29 8.54 -11.02
C THR A 174 -3.72 8.15 -11.36
N ALA A 175 -4.73 8.46 -10.54
CA ALA A 175 -6.12 8.32 -10.94
C ALA A 175 -6.48 9.24 -12.13
N LYS A 176 -5.98 10.48 -12.17
CA LYS A 176 -6.19 11.38 -13.32
C LYS A 176 -5.46 10.91 -14.57
N GLU A 177 -4.16 10.62 -14.47
CA GLU A 177 -3.39 10.10 -15.61
C GLU A 177 -3.95 8.77 -16.14
N SER A 178 -4.41 7.89 -15.26
CA SER A 178 -5.03 6.63 -15.67
C SER A 178 -6.42 6.86 -16.25
N LEU A 179 -7.27 7.76 -15.73
CA LEU A 179 -8.54 8.10 -16.39
C LEU A 179 -8.35 8.69 -17.79
N GLU A 180 -7.45 9.65 -17.98
CA GLU A 180 -7.23 10.30 -19.28
C GLU A 180 -6.61 9.34 -20.30
N LYS A 181 -5.67 8.47 -19.91
CA LYS A 181 -5.12 7.43 -20.79
C LYS A 181 -6.09 6.28 -21.05
N ASN A 182 -6.96 5.95 -20.08
CA ASN A 182 -7.97 4.90 -20.20
C ASN A 182 -9.18 5.33 -21.06
N SER A 183 -9.53 6.62 -21.04
CA SER A 183 -10.53 7.24 -21.94
C SER A 183 -10.25 6.94 -23.41
N ASN A 184 -8.97 6.83 -23.79
CA ASN A 184 -8.56 6.70 -25.19
C ASN A 184 -7.98 5.33 -25.56
N SER A 185 -8.01 4.29 -24.70
CA SER A 185 -7.26 3.05 -24.99
C SER A 185 -7.85 1.67 -24.62
N VAL A 186 -8.80 1.51 -23.67
CA VAL A 186 -9.06 0.15 -23.11
C VAL A 186 -10.45 -0.43 -23.41
N TYR A 187 -11.41 0.37 -23.89
CA TYR A 187 -12.74 -0.15 -24.30
C TYR A 187 -12.97 -0.21 -25.82
N THR A 188 -12.00 0.19 -26.64
CA THR A 188 -12.06 0.16 -28.11
C THR A 188 -11.12 -0.86 -28.76
N ARG A 189 -11.00 -2.06 -28.17
CA ARG A 189 -10.57 -3.25 -28.92
C ARG A 189 -11.52 -4.41 -28.65
N ALA A 190 -12.39 -4.66 -29.63
CA ALA A 190 -13.50 -5.59 -29.54
C ALA A 190 -13.08 -7.07 -29.72
N LYS A 191 -14.03 -7.96 -29.40
CA LYS A 191 -14.03 -9.43 -29.60
C LYS A 191 -13.28 -10.27 -28.56
N ASP A 192 -13.86 -10.40 -27.37
CA ASP A 192 -14.58 -11.64 -27.02
C ASP A 192 -15.47 -11.43 -25.78
N THR A 193 -16.78 -11.59 -25.95
CA THR A 193 -17.76 -11.50 -24.85
C THR A 193 -17.78 -12.80 -24.02
N SER A 194 -17.59 -13.95 -24.68
CA SER A 194 -17.60 -15.28 -24.07
C SER A 194 -16.69 -15.40 -22.83
N VAL A 195 -15.47 -14.86 -22.88
CA VAL A 195 -14.51 -14.92 -21.77
C VAL A 195 -14.94 -14.04 -20.60
N ARG A 196 -15.51 -12.86 -20.87
CA ARG A 196 -16.01 -11.95 -19.82
C ARG A 196 -17.22 -12.54 -19.12
N ASP A 197 -18.15 -13.10 -19.89
CA ASP A 197 -19.35 -13.74 -19.38
C ASP A 197 -19.00 -15.01 -18.59
N PHE A 198 -18.02 -15.79 -19.04
CA PHE A 198 -17.49 -16.96 -18.32
C PHE A 198 -16.83 -16.57 -16.98
N VAL A 199 -15.96 -15.55 -16.97
CA VAL A 199 -15.28 -15.10 -15.74
C VAL A 199 -16.29 -14.54 -14.73
N LEU A 200 -17.26 -13.74 -15.17
CA LEU A 200 -18.33 -13.24 -14.30
C LEU A 200 -19.22 -14.37 -13.75
N ALA A 201 -19.56 -15.37 -14.57
CA ALA A 201 -20.32 -16.53 -14.12
C ALA A 201 -19.56 -17.38 -13.06
N GLN A 202 -18.24 -17.55 -13.22
CA GLN A 202 -17.42 -18.28 -12.25
C GLN A 202 -17.23 -17.53 -10.92
N ILE A 203 -17.04 -16.21 -10.96
CA ILE A 203 -17.00 -15.37 -9.75
C ILE A 203 -18.34 -15.43 -9.00
N GLN A 204 -19.46 -15.33 -9.73
CA GLN A 204 -20.79 -15.43 -9.13
C GLN A 204 -21.03 -16.82 -8.47
N LEU A 205 -20.57 -17.90 -9.11
CA LEU A 205 -20.69 -19.27 -8.59
C LEU A 205 -19.88 -19.49 -7.30
N MET A 206 -18.67 -18.92 -7.23
CA MET A 206 -17.80 -18.96 -6.03
C MET A 206 -18.43 -18.21 -4.85
N VAL A 207 -19.09 -17.08 -5.09
CA VAL A 207 -19.82 -16.32 -4.05
C VAL A 207 -20.97 -17.15 -3.47
N PHE A 208 -21.75 -17.87 -4.31
CA PHE A 208 -22.82 -18.74 -3.80
C PHE A 208 -22.31 -19.94 -2.98
N LEU A 209 -21.20 -20.56 -3.39
CA LEU A 209 -20.57 -21.67 -2.67
C LEU A 209 -20.02 -21.25 -1.30
N SER A 210 -19.45 -20.04 -1.19
CA SER A 210 -18.91 -19.52 0.08
C SER A 210 -19.98 -19.06 1.08
N LEU A 211 -21.19 -18.75 0.63
CA LEU A 211 -22.31 -18.28 1.48
C LEU A 211 -23.29 -19.41 1.88
N GLY A 212 -23.03 -20.66 1.47
CA GLY A 212 -23.86 -21.81 1.84
C GLY A 212 -25.29 -21.79 1.25
N ILE A 213 -25.55 -20.92 0.27
CA ILE A 213 -26.85 -20.84 -0.40
C ILE A 213 -26.90 -21.97 -1.45
N VAL A 214 -27.37 -23.14 -1.01
CA VAL A 214 -27.78 -24.20 -1.94
C VAL A 214 -29.03 -23.73 -2.67
N ALA A 215 -28.86 -23.25 -3.90
CA ALA A 215 -29.97 -22.98 -4.81
C ALA A 215 -30.61 -24.31 -5.24
N VAL A 216 -31.52 -24.82 -4.41
CA VAL A 216 -32.29 -26.03 -4.69
C VAL A 216 -33.28 -25.74 -5.82
N GLY A 217 -32.92 -26.21 -7.02
CA GLY A 217 -33.85 -26.53 -8.11
C GLY A 217 -34.38 -25.36 -8.93
N PHE A 218 -34.17 -25.43 -10.25
CA PHE A 218 -35.28 -25.78 -11.14
C PHE A 218 -34.74 -26.38 -12.45
N ALA A 219 -34.74 -27.71 -12.53
CA ALA A 219 -34.79 -28.41 -13.82
C ALA A 219 -36.28 -28.56 -14.22
N LEU A 220 -36.55 -28.73 -15.52
CA LEU A 220 -37.87 -28.65 -16.17
C LEU A 220 -38.38 -27.20 -16.19
N ILE A 221 -38.40 -26.51 -17.33
CA ILE A 221 -39.41 -26.59 -18.41
C ILE A 221 -38.82 -25.74 -19.59
N TYR A 222 -39.02 -25.99 -20.88
CA TYR A 222 -39.96 -26.85 -21.64
C TYR A 222 -39.22 -27.92 -22.50
N VAL A 223 -39.93 -28.50 -23.48
CA VAL A 223 -39.47 -29.21 -24.69
C VAL A 223 -39.40 -28.22 -25.86
#